data_AF-A0A7W0JKP7-F1
#
_entry.id   AF-A0A7W0JKP7-F1
#
_cell.length_a   1.000
_cell.length_b   1.000
_cell.length_c   1.000
_cell.angle_alpha   90.00
_cell.angle_beta   90.00
_cell.angle_gamma   90.00
#
_symmetry.space_group_name_H-M   'P 1'
#
loop_
_entity.id
_entity.type
_entity.pdbx_description
1 polymer ?
#
loop_
_entity_poly.entity_id
_entity_poly.type
_entity_poly.pdbx_seq_one_letter_code
_entity_poly.pdbx_strand_id
1 'polypeptide(L)'
;MSDVTITDFLASLGLTGADVERFRAVLEAEGITNPRKSRLSDTKLDRARAAIDARFARFCSSCAARTDAGRREVVTVAAAACMRCGGSRNERALAELVEACEAAGIRRLVVVGGSPEVRRELGALRDRIELRLVDGTERRTRPEAQRDLDWADLVVIGGSSELAHKVSNLYTRDSGPTPVVTASRRGVEAIVAAVVEHVRRRAGSVNCRAELPRQAL
;
A
#
# COMPACT_ATOMS: atom_id res chain seq x y z
N MET A 1 -22.01 5.22 28.52
CA MET A 1 -20.65 4.72 28.82
C MET A 1 -20.72 3.21 28.76
N SER A 2 -20.28 2.63 27.64
CA SER A 2 -20.26 1.19 27.45
C SER A 2 -18.92 0.68 27.96
N ASP A 3 -18.95 -0.35 28.80
CA ASP A 3 -17.77 -1.12 29.13
C ASP A 3 -17.77 -2.37 28.25
N VAL A 4 -16.73 -2.56 27.45
CA VAL A 4 -16.57 -3.73 26.58
C VAL A 4 -15.75 -4.78 27.31
N THR A 5 -16.07 -6.06 27.14
CA THR A 5 -15.22 -7.11 27.74
C THR A 5 -13.87 -7.17 27.01
N ILE A 6 -12.80 -7.52 27.73
CA ILE A 6 -11.47 -7.65 27.11
C ILE A 6 -11.51 -8.71 26.01
N THR A 7 -12.26 -9.80 26.23
CA THR A 7 -12.45 -10.87 25.25
C THR A 7 -13.15 -10.37 23.98
N ASP A 8 -14.23 -9.60 24.09
CA ASP A 8 -14.93 -9.06 22.92
C ASP A 8 -14.06 -8.04 22.17
N PHE A 9 -13.28 -7.26 22.90
CA PHE A 9 -12.32 -6.32 22.32
C PHE A 9 -11.22 -7.05 21.53
N LEU A 10 -10.63 -8.13 22.09
CA LEU A 10 -9.66 -8.95 21.39
C LEU A 10 -10.28 -9.72 20.22
N ALA A 11 -11.52 -10.21 20.36
CA ALA A 11 -12.25 -10.83 19.27
C ALA A 11 -12.52 -9.84 18.12
N SER A 12 -12.84 -8.58 18.43
CA SER A 12 -13.01 -7.52 17.43
C SER A 12 -11.72 -7.23 16.63
N LEU A 13 -10.56 -7.59 17.20
CA LEU A 13 -9.25 -7.51 16.55
C LEU A 13 -8.91 -8.73 15.70
N GLY A 14 -9.76 -9.74 15.68
CA GLY A 14 -9.46 -11.05 15.13
C GLY A 14 -8.42 -11.82 15.96
N LEU A 15 -8.17 -11.40 17.20
CA LEU A 15 -7.27 -12.05 18.14
C LEU A 15 -8.06 -13.02 19.01
N THR A 16 -8.28 -14.22 18.49
CA THR A 16 -9.03 -15.28 19.15
C THR A 16 -8.16 -16.53 19.36
N GLY A 17 -8.57 -17.40 20.30
CA GLY A 17 -7.91 -18.69 20.53
C GLY A 17 -6.79 -18.64 21.58
N ALA A 18 -5.75 -19.46 21.37
CA ALA A 18 -4.72 -19.75 22.37
C ALA A 18 -3.86 -18.54 22.75
N ASP A 19 -3.76 -17.53 21.87
CA ASP A 19 -2.93 -16.34 22.09
C ASP A 19 -3.65 -15.23 22.91
N VAL A 20 -4.91 -15.41 23.29
CA VAL A 20 -5.69 -14.40 24.05
C VAL A 20 -5.00 -14.02 25.37
N GLU A 21 -4.47 -14.99 26.10
CA GLU A 21 -3.69 -14.77 27.34
C GLU A 21 -2.46 -13.90 27.08
N ARG A 22 -1.78 -14.12 25.95
CA ARG A 22 -0.59 -13.35 25.55
C ARG A 22 -0.93 -11.90 25.22
N PHE A 23 -2.02 -11.66 24.50
CA PHE A 23 -2.47 -10.29 24.20
C PHE A 23 -2.92 -9.55 25.47
N ARG A 24 -3.56 -10.27 26.40
CA ARG A 24 -3.93 -9.74 27.69
C ARG A 24 -2.72 -9.35 28.52
N ALA A 25 -1.68 -10.18 28.55
CA ALA A 25 -0.42 -9.87 29.24
C ALA A 25 0.22 -8.56 28.73
N VAL A 26 0.08 -8.24 27.44
CA VAL A 26 0.53 -6.94 26.90
C VAL A 26 -0.29 -5.78 27.45
N LEU A 27 -1.61 -5.90 27.53
CA LEU A 27 -2.48 -4.85 28.09
C LEU A 27 -2.20 -4.62 29.59
N GLU A 28 -1.84 -5.69 30.31
CA GLU A 28 -1.45 -5.63 31.72
C GLU A 28 -0.07 -4.99 31.91
N ALA A 29 0.91 -5.36 31.09
CA ALA A 29 2.25 -4.77 31.11
C ALA A 29 2.23 -3.26 30.81
N GLU A 30 1.31 -2.79 29.97
CA GLU A 30 1.13 -1.37 29.64
C GLU A 30 0.25 -0.61 30.66
N GLY A 31 -0.18 -1.27 31.74
CA GLY A 31 -0.97 -0.69 32.82
C GLY A 31 -2.40 -0.28 32.41
N ILE A 32 -2.89 -0.80 31.28
CA ILE A 32 -4.22 -0.45 30.74
C ILE A 32 -5.31 -1.20 31.49
N THR A 33 -5.05 -2.48 31.78
CA THR A 33 -5.89 -3.36 32.59
C THR A 33 -5.09 -4.01 33.73
N ASN A 34 -5.78 -4.69 34.64
CA ASN A 34 -5.20 -5.46 35.73
C ASN A 34 -5.67 -6.92 35.57
N PRO A 35 -4.89 -7.93 36.02
CA PRO A 35 -5.29 -9.34 36.04
C PRO A 35 -6.71 -9.61 36.54
N ARG A 36 -7.20 -8.83 37.51
CA ARG A 36 -8.56 -9.01 38.08
C ARG A 36 -9.68 -8.38 37.24
N LYS A 37 -9.35 -7.52 36.27
CA LYS A 37 -10.34 -6.75 35.51
C LYS A 37 -10.64 -7.47 34.18
N SER A 38 -11.93 -7.73 33.94
CA SER A 38 -12.43 -8.39 32.72
C SER A 38 -13.04 -7.42 31.69
N ARG A 39 -13.14 -6.13 32.03
CA ARG A 39 -13.76 -5.09 31.20
C ARG A 39 -12.85 -3.89 31.00
N LEU A 40 -12.91 -3.32 29.81
CA LEU A 40 -12.28 -2.06 29.41
C LEU A 40 -13.36 -0.99 29.24
N SER A 41 -13.08 0.22 29.72
CA SER A 41 -13.90 1.38 29.41
C SER A 41 -13.62 1.86 28.00
N ASP A 42 -14.63 2.42 27.32
CA ASP A 42 -14.49 2.98 25.95
C ASP A 42 -13.28 3.93 25.82
N THR A 43 -13.03 4.75 26.84
CA THR A 43 -11.90 5.70 26.89
C THR A 43 -10.51 5.05 26.85
N LYS A 44 -10.41 3.74 27.15
CA LYS A 44 -9.15 2.99 27.14
C LYS A 44 -8.97 2.15 25.87
N LEU A 45 -9.99 2.03 25.02
CA LEU A 45 -9.95 1.14 23.86
C LEU A 45 -8.91 1.57 22.83
N ASP A 46 -8.80 2.87 22.55
CA ASP A 46 -7.80 3.38 21.59
C ASP A 46 -6.38 3.14 22.09
N ARG A 47 -6.15 3.36 23.39
CA ARG A 47 -4.85 3.08 24.02
C ARG A 47 -4.54 1.58 24.03
N ALA A 48 -5.54 0.74 24.29
CA ALA A 48 -5.40 -0.71 24.23
C ALA A 48 -5.08 -1.19 22.80
N ARG A 49 -5.74 -0.61 21.79
CA ARG A 49 -5.50 -0.88 20.37
C ARG A 49 -4.08 -0.50 20.00
N ALA A 50 -3.64 0.70 20.36
CA ALA A 50 -2.29 1.19 20.09
C ALA A 50 -1.21 0.32 20.76
N ALA A 51 -1.42 -0.12 22.01
CA ALA A 51 -0.50 -1.02 22.71
C ALA A 51 -0.33 -2.37 22.00
N ILE A 52 -1.42 -2.94 21.51
CA ILE A 52 -1.39 -4.18 20.73
C ILE A 52 -0.70 -3.95 19.39
N ASP A 53 -1.09 -2.91 18.66
CA ASP A 53 -0.55 -2.61 17.32
C ASP A 53 0.93 -2.19 17.34
N ALA A 54 1.44 -1.75 18.49
CA ALA A 54 2.86 -1.48 18.69
C ALA A 54 3.71 -2.75 18.73
N ARG A 55 3.17 -3.88 19.21
CA ARG A 55 3.89 -5.16 19.37
C ARG A 55 3.53 -6.20 18.32
N PHE A 56 2.28 -6.21 17.88
CA PHE A 56 1.74 -7.22 16.97
C PHE A 56 1.29 -6.59 15.65
N ALA A 57 1.80 -7.13 14.55
CA ALA A 57 1.37 -6.80 13.21
C ALA A 57 0.22 -7.74 12.79
N ARG A 58 -1.02 -7.24 12.85
CA ARG A 58 -2.24 -8.01 12.57
C ARG A 58 -2.56 -8.00 11.09
N PHE A 59 -2.09 -9.02 10.37
CA PHE A 59 -2.24 -9.12 8.92
C PHE A 59 -3.10 -10.31 8.51
N CYS A 60 -3.84 -10.18 7.41
CA CYS A 60 -4.42 -11.36 6.77
C CYS A 60 -3.30 -12.16 6.07
N SER A 61 -3.55 -13.44 5.74
CA SER A 61 -2.57 -14.32 5.10
C SER A 61 -1.91 -13.70 3.85
N SER A 62 -2.68 -12.96 3.05
CA SER A 62 -2.15 -12.27 1.86
C SER A 62 -1.23 -11.09 2.19
N CYS A 63 -1.56 -10.31 3.22
CA CYS A 63 -0.75 -9.18 3.64
C CYS A 63 0.50 -9.63 4.40
N ALA A 64 0.39 -10.67 5.23
CA ALA A 64 1.50 -11.23 5.99
C ALA A 64 2.65 -11.70 5.08
N ALA A 65 2.34 -12.28 3.91
CA ALA A 65 3.34 -12.74 2.95
C ALA A 65 4.06 -11.60 2.19
N ARG A 66 3.58 -10.35 2.28
CA ARG A 66 4.04 -9.22 1.44
C ARG A 66 4.49 -7.99 2.21
N THR A 67 4.21 -7.95 3.51
CA THR A 67 4.54 -6.84 4.39
C THR A 67 5.73 -7.22 5.24
N ASP A 68 6.74 -6.37 5.30
CA ASP A 68 7.73 -6.46 6.37
C ASP A 68 7.09 -5.93 7.66
N ALA A 69 6.90 -6.83 8.64
CA ALA A 69 6.40 -6.45 9.95
C ALA A 69 7.46 -5.75 10.82
N GLY A 70 8.70 -5.62 10.31
CA GLY A 70 9.82 -5.06 11.02
C GLY A 70 10.12 -5.86 12.28
N ARG A 71 10.09 -5.19 13.44
CA ARG A 71 10.30 -5.82 14.76
C ARG A 71 9.02 -6.34 15.41
N ARG A 72 7.86 -6.15 14.77
CA ARG A 72 6.57 -6.58 15.31
C ARG A 72 6.35 -8.04 14.99
N GLU A 73 5.69 -8.74 15.89
CA GLU A 73 5.32 -10.12 15.68
C GLU A 73 4.10 -10.22 14.76
N VAL A 74 4.20 -11.01 13.69
CA VAL A 74 3.10 -11.19 12.74
C VAL A 74 2.06 -12.13 13.31
N VAL A 75 0.83 -11.64 13.42
CA VAL A 75 -0.34 -12.45 13.79
C VAL A 75 -1.28 -12.50 12.60
N THR A 76 -1.60 -13.73 12.17
CA THR A 76 -2.53 -13.92 11.05
C THR A 76 -3.97 -13.78 11.56
N VAL A 77 -4.69 -12.77 11.07
CA VAL A 77 -6.08 -12.49 11.42
C VAL A 77 -7.00 -12.62 10.21
N ALA A 78 -8.32 -12.68 10.46
CA ALA A 78 -9.32 -12.61 9.39
C ALA A 78 -9.18 -11.31 8.58
N ALA A 79 -9.54 -11.35 7.29
CA ALA A 79 -9.35 -10.23 6.37
C ALA A 79 -9.97 -8.91 6.90
N ALA A 80 -11.18 -8.97 7.45
CA ALA A 80 -11.89 -7.81 8.01
C ALA A 80 -11.17 -7.15 9.20
N ALA A 81 -10.35 -7.90 9.94
CA ALA A 81 -9.59 -7.39 11.08
C ALA A 81 -8.14 -7.00 10.73
N CYS A 82 -7.75 -7.12 9.46
CA CYS A 82 -6.41 -6.80 9.00
C CYS A 82 -6.14 -5.30 9.14
N MET A 83 -5.08 -4.93 9.87
CA MET A 83 -4.71 -3.53 10.08
C MET A 83 -4.25 -2.81 8.79
N ARG A 84 -3.87 -3.58 7.76
CA ARG A 84 -3.36 -3.06 6.49
C ARG A 84 -4.47 -2.82 5.46
N CYS A 85 -5.41 -3.75 5.36
CA CYS A 85 -6.38 -3.73 4.26
C CYS A 85 -7.83 -3.64 4.69
N GLY A 86 -8.15 -3.78 5.98
CA GLY A 86 -9.56 -3.76 6.44
C GLY A 86 -10.48 -4.77 5.74
N GLY A 87 -9.92 -5.80 5.09
CA GLY A 87 -10.61 -6.73 4.20
C GLY A 87 -10.81 -6.26 2.75
N SER A 88 -10.51 -5.00 2.42
CA SER A 88 -10.59 -4.46 1.08
C SER A 88 -9.36 -4.79 0.23
N ARG A 89 -9.61 -5.35 -0.95
CA ARG A 89 -8.58 -5.63 -1.94
C ARG A 89 -7.94 -4.35 -2.50
N ASN A 90 -8.74 -3.31 -2.70
CA ASN A 90 -8.27 -2.03 -3.21
C ASN A 90 -7.40 -1.32 -2.17
N GLU A 91 -7.81 -1.31 -0.89
CA GLU A 91 -6.97 -0.73 0.18
C GLU A 91 -5.64 -1.45 0.31
N ARG A 92 -5.64 -2.80 0.21
CA ARG A 92 -4.40 -3.58 0.18
C ARG A 92 -3.48 -3.12 -0.96
N ALA A 93 -4.05 -2.98 -2.17
CA ALA A 93 -3.30 -2.55 -3.34
C ALA A 93 -2.75 -1.12 -3.15
N LEU A 94 -3.55 -0.18 -2.68
CA LEU A 94 -3.11 1.19 -2.42
C LEU A 94 -1.99 1.25 -1.36
N ALA A 95 -2.07 0.44 -0.31
CA ALA A 95 -0.99 0.33 0.68
C ALA A 95 0.30 -0.27 0.07
N GLU A 96 0.19 -1.34 -0.73
CA GLU A 96 1.32 -1.92 -1.48
C GLU A 96 1.97 -0.90 -2.42
N LEU A 97 1.18 -0.04 -3.07
CA LEU A 97 1.69 1.03 -3.92
C LEU A 97 2.54 2.03 -3.13
N VAL A 98 2.03 2.51 -2.00
CA VAL A 98 2.73 3.52 -1.18
C VAL A 98 4.06 2.97 -0.68
N GLU A 99 4.05 1.77 -0.09
CA GLU A 99 5.28 1.13 0.42
C GLU A 99 6.30 0.90 -0.71
N ALA A 100 5.86 0.46 -1.89
CA ALA A 100 6.75 0.25 -3.03
C ALA A 100 7.33 1.58 -3.53
N CYS A 101 6.53 2.64 -3.62
CA CYS A 101 6.99 3.97 -4.02
C CYS A 101 7.99 4.55 -3.01
N GLU A 102 7.70 4.45 -1.70
CA GLU A 102 8.61 4.88 -0.64
C GLU A 102 9.94 4.13 -0.69
N ALA A 103 9.91 2.81 -0.83
CA ALA A 103 11.12 1.98 -0.94
C ALA A 103 11.95 2.30 -2.20
N ALA A 104 11.29 2.71 -3.28
CA ALA A 104 11.95 3.11 -4.53
C ALA A 104 12.35 4.59 -4.58
N GLY A 105 11.96 5.40 -3.59
CA GLY A 105 12.15 6.84 -3.59
C GLY A 105 11.30 7.59 -4.63
N ILE A 106 10.22 6.99 -5.13
CA ILE A 106 9.29 7.59 -6.10
C ILE A 106 8.33 8.51 -5.34
N ARG A 107 8.32 9.80 -5.67
CA ARG A 107 7.45 10.80 -5.02
C ARG A 107 6.38 11.33 -5.94
N ARG A 108 6.62 11.31 -7.25
CA ARG A 108 5.74 11.88 -8.28
C ARG A 108 5.26 10.78 -9.23
N LEU A 109 3.97 10.46 -9.15
CA LEU A 109 3.32 9.42 -9.96
C LEU A 109 2.25 10.04 -10.86
N VAL A 110 2.35 9.81 -12.17
CA VAL A 110 1.28 10.15 -13.12
C VAL A 110 0.52 8.88 -13.46
N VAL A 111 -0.80 8.90 -13.32
CA VAL A 111 -1.69 7.82 -13.78
C VAL A 111 -2.56 8.35 -14.91
N VAL A 112 -2.37 7.80 -16.10
CA VAL A 112 -3.13 8.13 -17.32
C VAL A 112 -4.18 7.06 -17.55
N GLY A 113 -5.45 7.41 -17.47
CA GLY A 113 -6.57 6.49 -17.64
C GLY A 113 -7.15 5.95 -16.32
N GLY A 114 -7.99 4.93 -16.42
CA GLY A 114 -8.80 4.39 -15.32
C GLY A 114 -10.22 4.98 -15.27
N SER A 115 -11.14 4.28 -14.59
CA SER A 115 -12.51 4.76 -14.37
C SER A 115 -12.51 5.96 -13.40
N PRO A 116 -13.55 6.82 -13.40
CA PRO A 116 -13.67 7.90 -12.42
C PRO A 116 -13.56 7.43 -10.97
N GLU A 117 -14.08 6.23 -10.67
CA GLU A 117 -13.98 5.59 -9.36
C GLU A 117 -12.54 5.23 -9.00
N VAL A 118 -11.78 4.63 -9.92
CA VAL A 118 -10.34 4.35 -9.77
C VAL A 118 -9.55 5.63 -9.50
N ARG A 119 -9.89 6.72 -10.20
CA ARG A 119 -9.25 8.03 -9.95
C ARG A 119 -9.60 8.59 -8.58
N ARG A 120 -10.83 8.40 -8.10
CA ARG A 120 -11.23 8.81 -6.75
C ARG A 120 -10.46 8.04 -5.68
N GLU A 121 -10.35 6.72 -5.83
CA GLU A 121 -9.61 5.87 -4.90
C GLU A 121 -8.10 6.19 -4.88
N LEU A 122 -7.47 6.33 -6.05
CA LEU A 122 -6.08 6.76 -6.15
C LEU A 122 -5.89 8.19 -5.63
N GLY A 123 -6.90 9.06 -5.78
CA GLY A 123 -6.91 10.41 -5.27
C GLY A 123 -6.77 10.49 -3.74
N ALA A 124 -7.19 9.46 -3.02
CA ALA A 124 -6.99 9.38 -1.56
C ALA A 124 -5.51 9.27 -1.16
N LEU A 125 -4.61 8.93 -2.10
CA LEU A 125 -3.17 8.84 -1.85
C LEU A 125 -2.42 10.16 -2.08
N ARG A 126 -3.10 11.24 -2.49
CA ARG A 126 -2.49 12.55 -2.78
C ARG A 126 -1.72 13.16 -1.61
N ASP A 127 -2.11 12.82 -0.38
CA ASP A 127 -1.45 13.29 0.84
C ASP A 127 -0.14 12.56 1.14
N ARG A 128 0.11 11.42 0.48
CA ARG A 128 1.31 10.58 0.67
C ARG A 128 2.26 10.63 -0.53
N ILE A 129 1.70 10.73 -1.73
CA ILE A 129 2.45 10.74 -3.00
C ILE A 129 1.86 11.85 -3.88
N GLU A 130 2.74 12.62 -4.53
CA GLU A 130 2.29 13.60 -5.52
C GLU A 130 1.73 12.87 -6.72
N LEU A 131 0.41 12.95 -6.90
CA LEU A 131 -0.33 12.22 -7.92
C LEU A 131 -0.94 13.15 -8.96
N ARG A 132 -0.71 12.86 -10.24
CA ARG A 132 -1.47 13.46 -11.34
C ARG A 132 -2.33 12.38 -11.99
N LEU A 133 -3.64 12.59 -11.97
CA LEU A 133 -4.61 11.67 -12.56
C LEU A 133 -5.10 12.32 -13.86
N VAL A 134 -4.75 11.70 -14.99
CA VAL A 134 -5.07 12.21 -16.33
C VAL A 134 -6.17 11.34 -16.92
N ASP A 135 -7.19 11.95 -17.51
CA ASP A 135 -8.22 11.20 -18.21
C ASP A 135 -7.68 10.68 -19.55
N GLY A 136 -7.72 9.36 -19.75
CA GLY A 136 -7.28 8.73 -20.99
C GLY A 136 -8.22 8.97 -22.18
N THR A 137 -9.41 9.54 -21.95
CA THR A 137 -10.38 9.90 -22.98
C THR A 137 -10.24 11.33 -23.48
N GLU A 138 -9.50 12.19 -22.76
CA GLU A 138 -9.22 13.56 -23.19
C GLU A 138 -8.12 13.59 -24.26
N ARG A 139 -8.32 14.40 -25.31
CA ARG A 139 -7.27 14.67 -26.29
C ARG A 139 -6.15 15.50 -25.63
N ARG A 140 -5.12 14.83 -25.16
CA ARG A 140 -3.88 15.48 -24.72
C ARG A 140 -2.99 15.83 -25.90
N THR A 141 -2.41 17.02 -25.85
CA THR A 141 -1.43 17.50 -26.80
C THR A 141 -0.03 17.00 -26.43
N ARG A 142 0.87 16.86 -27.41
CA ARG A 142 2.27 16.44 -27.19
C ARG A 142 3.02 17.26 -26.12
N PRO A 143 2.86 18.60 -26.04
CA PRO A 143 3.48 19.39 -24.98
C PRO A 143 2.97 19.09 -23.57
N GLU A 144 1.70 18.68 -23.43
CA GLU A 144 1.13 18.29 -22.13
C GLU A 144 1.70 16.96 -21.66
N ALA A 145 1.77 15.98 -22.56
CA ALA A 145 2.39 14.68 -22.26
C ALA A 145 3.86 14.83 -21.84
N GLN A 146 4.61 15.71 -22.52
CA GLN A 146 6.00 15.97 -22.17
C GLN A 146 6.14 16.61 -20.77
N ARG A 147 5.30 17.59 -20.43
CA ARG A 147 5.30 18.20 -19.09
C ARG A 147 4.99 17.20 -17.98
N ASP A 148 4.14 16.21 -18.27
CA ASP A 148 3.84 15.15 -17.32
C ASP A 148 5.01 14.16 -17.19
N LEU A 149 5.67 13.80 -18.28
CA LEU A 149 6.88 12.97 -18.30
C LEU A 149 8.06 13.62 -17.57
N ASP A 150 8.26 14.94 -17.74
CA ASP A 150 9.35 15.69 -17.12
C ASP A 150 9.13 15.87 -15.61
N TRP A 151 7.87 15.92 -15.18
CA TRP A 151 7.51 16.06 -13.77
C TRP A 151 7.51 14.73 -13.02
N ALA A 152 7.12 13.63 -13.68
CA ALA A 152 6.94 12.34 -13.04
C ALA A 152 8.24 11.58 -12.81
N ASP A 153 8.32 10.87 -11.69
CA ASP A 153 9.35 9.84 -11.47
C ASP A 153 8.90 8.50 -12.09
N LEU A 154 7.58 8.30 -12.25
CA LEU A 154 6.96 7.14 -12.88
C LEU A 154 5.63 7.53 -13.54
N VAL A 155 5.38 7.02 -14.75
CA VAL A 155 4.09 7.17 -15.43
C VAL A 155 3.44 5.80 -15.62
N VAL A 156 2.15 5.71 -15.28
CA VAL A 156 1.34 4.50 -15.39
C VAL A 156 0.18 4.74 -16.32
N ILE A 157 0.00 3.85 -17.28
CA ILE A 157 -1.03 3.93 -18.30
C ILE A 157 -2.08 2.84 -18.01
N GLY A 158 -3.27 3.25 -17.55
CA GLY A 158 -4.39 2.39 -17.21
C GLY A 158 -5.26 2.04 -18.42
N GLY A 159 -5.06 0.85 -18.98
CA GLY A 159 -5.92 0.29 -20.03
C GLY A 159 -5.14 -0.31 -21.20
N SER A 160 -5.46 -1.56 -21.55
CA SER A 160 -4.94 -2.29 -22.72
C SER A 160 -5.78 -2.09 -23.99
N SER A 161 -6.97 -1.47 -23.88
CA SER A 161 -7.85 -1.17 -25.01
C SER A 161 -8.23 0.32 -25.01
N GLU A 162 -7.95 0.97 -26.13
CA GLU A 162 -8.39 2.34 -26.49
C GLU A 162 -7.79 3.52 -25.71
N LEU A 163 -6.49 3.50 -25.41
CA LEU A 163 -5.78 4.76 -25.63
C LEU A 163 -5.60 4.86 -27.14
N ALA A 164 -6.12 5.92 -27.75
CA ALA A 164 -5.85 6.22 -29.14
C ALA A 164 -4.37 5.97 -29.38
N HIS A 165 -4.01 5.16 -30.38
CA HIS A 165 -2.62 4.79 -30.69
C HIS A 165 -1.66 6.01 -30.71
N LYS A 166 -2.19 7.23 -30.82
CA LYS A 166 -1.51 8.51 -30.61
C LYS A 166 -1.05 8.79 -29.16
N VAL A 167 -1.87 8.64 -28.13
CA VAL A 167 -1.50 9.02 -26.74
C VAL A 167 -0.48 8.04 -26.15
N SER A 168 -0.65 6.73 -26.40
CA SER A 168 0.35 5.74 -25.99
C SER A 168 1.71 6.01 -26.66
N ASN A 169 1.73 6.30 -27.98
CA ASN A 169 2.97 6.67 -28.66
C ASN A 169 3.62 7.96 -28.14
N LEU A 170 2.84 8.94 -27.66
CA LEU A 170 3.38 10.18 -27.07
C LEU A 170 4.14 9.90 -25.76
N TYR A 171 3.65 8.97 -24.94
CA TYR A 171 4.33 8.59 -23.71
C TYR A 171 5.44 7.55 -23.93
N THR A 172 5.32 6.65 -24.92
CA THR A 172 6.29 5.56 -25.15
C THR A 172 7.43 5.92 -26.10
N ARG A 173 7.27 6.86 -27.03
CA ARG A 173 8.36 7.27 -27.95
C ARG A 173 9.21 8.42 -27.43
N ASP A 174 8.63 9.32 -26.65
CA ASP A 174 9.33 10.43 -26.01
C ASP A 174 9.63 10.15 -24.51
N SER A 175 9.47 8.89 -24.06
CA SER A 175 9.97 8.48 -22.73
C SER A 175 11.48 8.63 -22.73
N GLY A 176 11.97 9.77 -22.22
CA GLY A 176 13.38 9.98 -21.96
C GLY A 176 13.85 9.05 -20.83
N PRO A 177 14.42 9.56 -19.74
CA PRO A 177 14.82 8.72 -18.60
C PRO A 177 13.63 8.21 -17.76
N THR A 178 12.43 8.77 -17.94
CA THR A 178 11.26 8.48 -17.10
C THR A 178 10.60 7.14 -17.49
N PRO A 179 10.49 6.18 -16.56
CA PRO A 179 9.87 4.89 -16.84
C PRO A 179 8.35 5.03 -17.07
N VAL A 180 7.86 4.33 -18.09
CA VAL A 180 6.44 4.25 -18.42
C VAL A 180 5.97 2.80 -18.31
N VAL A 181 4.90 2.56 -17.57
CA VAL A 181 4.35 1.23 -17.29
C VAL A 181 2.91 1.16 -17.77
N THR A 182 2.55 0.13 -18.52
CA THR A 182 1.18 -0.11 -18.98
C THR A 182 0.49 -1.17 -18.13
N ALA A 183 -0.65 -0.84 -17.54
CA ALA A 183 -1.50 -1.78 -16.83
C ALA A 183 -2.48 -2.46 -17.80
N SER A 184 -2.56 -3.78 -17.73
CA SER A 184 -3.40 -4.60 -18.61
C SER A 184 -4.91 -4.42 -18.38
N ARG A 185 -5.32 -3.82 -17.25
CA ARG A 185 -6.72 -3.54 -16.92
C ARG A 185 -6.86 -2.15 -16.30
N ARG A 186 -8.09 -1.62 -16.30
CA ARG A 186 -8.41 -0.26 -15.82
C ARG A 186 -8.67 -0.18 -14.31
N GLY A 187 -8.66 -1.31 -13.58
CA GLY A 187 -8.95 -1.35 -12.13
C GLY A 187 -7.74 -1.02 -11.25
N VAL A 188 -7.99 -0.56 -10.02
CA VAL A 188 -6.96 -0.15 -9.04
C VAL A 188 -5.93 -1.25 -8.82
N GLU A 189 -6.38 -2.49 -8.56
CA GLU A 189 -5.47 -3.62 -8.33
C GLU A 189 -4.50 -3.84 -9.50
N ALA A 190 -4.96 -3.69 -10.75
CA ALA A 190 -4.12 -3.92 -11.92
C ALA A 190 -3.11 -2.80 -12.15
N ILE A 191 -3.53 -1.54 -11.92
CA ILE A 191 -2.64 -0.37 -11.99
C ILE A 191 -1.55 -0.48 -10.93
N VAL A 192 -1.94 -0.75 -9.69
CA VAL A 192 -1.00 -0.96 -8.58
C VAL A 192 -0.06 -2.11 -8.86
N ALA A 193 -0.59 -3.28 -9.26
CA ALA A 193 0.24 -4.45 -9.49
C ALA A 193 1.30 -4.20 -10.56
N ALA A 194 0.96 -3.45 -11.61
CA ALA A 194 1.92 -3.06 -12.66
C ALA A 194 3.04 -2.16 -12.10
N VAL A 195 2.72 -1.20 -11.23
CA VAL A 195 3.71 -0.34 -10.58
C VAL A 195 4.62 -1.13 -9.66
N VAL A 196 4.05 -1.91 -8.74
CA VAL A 196 4.79 -2.69 -7.75
C VAL A 196 5.74 -3.66 -8.44
N GLU A 197 5.27 -4.33 -9.48
CA GLU A 197 6.08 -5.24 -10.29
C GLU A 197 7.24 -4.51 -11.00
N HIS A 198 6.99 -3.31 -11.56
CA HIS A 198 8.06 -2.51 -12.17
C HIS A 198 9.11 -2.07 -11.15
N VAL A 199 8.67 -1.57 -9.99
CA VAL A 199 9.54 -1.16 -8.89
C VAL A 199 10.40 -2.33 -8.40
N ARG A 200 9.81 -3.51 -8.19
CA ARG A 200 10.53 -4.71 -7.78
C ARG A 200 11.57 -5.15 -8.80
N ARG A 201 11.22 -5.15 -10.09
CA ARG A 201 12.18 -5.43 -11.17
C ARG A 201 13.33 -4.43 -11.21
N ARG A 202 13.04 -3.15 -10.97
CA ARG A 202 14.07 -2.10 -10.92
C ARG A 202 14.97 -2.26 -9.69
N ALA A 203 14.41 -2.55 -8.52
CA ALA A 203 15.18 -2.82 -7.30
C ALA A 203 16.09 -4.05 -7.47
N GLY A 204 15.58 -5.14 -8.06
CA GLY A 204 16.38 -6.32 -8.40
C GLY A 204 17.49 -6.04 -9.42
N SER A 205 17.23 -5.16 -10.40
CA SER A 205 18.22 -4.76 -11.42
C SER A 205 19.30 -3.82 -10.86
N VAL A 206 18.94 -2.95 -9.91
CA VAL A 206 19.90 -2.07 -9.23
C VAL A 206 20.81 -2.88 -8.31
N ASN A 207 20.29 -3.90 -7.61
CA ASN A 207 21.11 -4.82 -6.82
C ASN A 207 22.11 -5.60 -7.67
N CYS A 208 21.71 -6.08 -8.85
CA CYS A 208 22.62 -6.82 -9.75
C CYS A 208 23.73 -5.93 -10.36
N ARG A 209 23.51 -4.60 -10.41
CA ARG A 209 24.53 -3.64 -10.87
C ARG A 209 25.53 -3.23 -9.77
N ALA A 210 25.24 -3.50 -8.50
CA ALA A 210 26.12 -3.21 -7.37
C ALA A 210 27.15 -4.33 -7.10
N GLU A 211 27.02 -5.51 -7.74
CA GLU A 211 27.90 -6.67 -7.58
C GLU A 211 28.82 -6.90 -8.79
N LEU A 212 29.45 -5.85 -9.33
CA LEU A 212 30.68 -6.03 -10.10
C LEU A 212 31.85 -5.67 -9.19
N PRO A 213 32.54 -6.65 -8.57
CA PRO A 213 33.81 -6.36 -7.91
C PRO A 213 34.76 -5.84 -8.98
N ARG A 214 35.24 -4.60 -8.80
CA ARG A 214 36.42 -4.09 -9.48
C ARG A 214 37.53 -5.11 -9.25
N GLN A 215 37.79 -5.97 -10.24
CA GLN A 215 39.06 -6.67 -10.31
C GLN A 215 40.12 -5.60 -10.53
N ALA A 216 40.88 -5.35 -9.46
CA ALA A 216 42.09 -4.56 -9.50
C ALA A 216 43.10 -5.28 -10.41
N LEU A 217 43.52 -4.57 -11.44
CA LEU A 217 44.75 -4.81 -12.19
C LEU A 217 45.86 -3.97 -11.55
#